data_AF-A0A098LKM6-F1
#
_entry.id   AF-A0A098LKM6-F1
#
_cell.length_a   1.000
_cell.length_b   1.000
_cell.length_c   1.000
_cell.angle_alpha   90.00
_cell.angle_beta   90.00
_cell.angle_gamma   90.00
#
_symmetry.space_group_name_H-M   'P 1'
#
loop_
_entity.id
_entity.type
_entity.pdbx_description
1 polymer ?
#
loop_
_entity_poly.entity_id
_entity_poly.type
_entity_poly.pdbx_seq_one_letter_code
_entity_poly.pdbx_strand_id
1 'polypeptide(L)'
;MKIEKLVFLLNAEEGNPGIYDLIWELGRFNLTIEDKYKIARLVLTEILQDDLVILEKYKDFKLEEKIATIDKGEIDELLNNPFYWYPCNEILSISLTDKGSEYLDKEIPKYADKINARLSGK
;
A
#
# COMPACT_ATOMS: atom_id res chain seq x y z
N MET A 1 -4.44 -6.00 11.77
CA MET A 1 -3.47 -5.49 10.76
C MET A 1 -2.96 -6.56 9.81
N LYS A 2 -2.63 -7.79 10.25
CA LYS A 2 -2.03 -8.83 9.39
C LYS A 2 -2.71 -9.04 8.03
N ILE A 3 -4.04 -9.07 7.97
CA ILE A 3 -4.77 -9.24 6.70
C ILE A 3 -4.62 -8.03 5.79
N GLU A 4 -4.79 -6.81 6.31
CA GLU A 4 -4.60 -5.57 5.52
C GLU A 4 -3.17 -5.43 4.99
N LYS A 5 -2.17 -5.85 5.78
CA LYS A 5 -0.77 -5.95 5.32
C LYS A 5 -0.65 -6.86 4.10
N LEU A 6 -1.22 -8.06 4.14
CA LEU A 6 -1.17 -8.98 2.99
C LEU A 6 -1.95 -8.43 1.78
N VAL A 7 -3.09 -7.77 2.00
CA VAL A 7 -3.86 -7.12 0.92
C VAL A 7 -3.05 -6.00 0.26
N PHE A 8 -2.34 -5.17 1.02
CA PHE A 8 -1.52 -4.09 0.46
C PHE A 8 -0.32 -4.63 -0.32
N LEU A 9 0.28 -5.72 0.15
CA LEU A 9 1.36 -6.41 -0.58
C LEU A 9 0.87 -7.05 -1.88
N LEU A 10 -0.33 -7.64 -1.90
CA LEU A 10 -0.97 -8.12 -3.14
C LEU A 10 -1.22 -6.98 -4.12
N ASN A 11 -1.71 -5.83 -3.65
CA ASN A 11 -1.86 -4.65 -4.50
C ASN A 11 -0.51 -4.20 -5.08
N ALA A 12 0.57 -4.26 -4.30
CA ALA A 12 1.92 -3.94 -4.79
C ALA A 12 2.41 -4.97 -5.83
N GLU A 13 2.07 -6.25 -5.69
CA GLU A 13 2.37 -7.31 -6.67
C GLU A 13 1.65 -7.08 -8.00
N GLU A 14 0.36 -6.70 -7.94
CA GLU A 14 -0.48 -6.46 -9.11
C GLU A 14 -0.17 -5.15 -9.86
N GLY A 15 0.74 -4.33 -9.32
CA GLY A 15 1.09 -3.02 -9.88
C GLY A 15 0.18 -1.92 -9.36
N ASN A 16 0.30 -1.61 -8.06
CA ASN A 16 -0.52 -0.63 -7.35
C ASN A 16 -0.53 0.74 -8.07
N PRO A 17 -1.69 1.24 -8.55
CA PRO A 17 -1.77 2.54 -9.22
C PRO A 17 -1.44 3.73 -8.32
N GLY A 18 -1.51 3.59 -6.98
CA GLY A 18 -1.10 4.62 -6.03
C GLY A 18 -1.55 4.35 -4.59
N ILE A 19 -0.81 4.87 -3.60
CA ILE A 19 -1.13 4.66 -2.18
C ILE A 19 -2.48 5.29 -1.76
N TYR A 20 -3.01 6.20 -2.55
CA TYR A 20 -4.37 6.72 -2.39
C TYR A 20 -5.43 5.63 -2.60
N ASP A 21 -5.23 4.74 -3.57
CA ASP A 21 -6.20 3.71 -3.90
C ASP A 21 -6.29 2.64 -2.81
N LEU A 22 -5.22 2.47 -2.03
CA LEU A 22 -5.21 1.64 -0.83
C LEU A 22 -6.22 2.10 0.25
N ILE A 23 -6.62 3.38 0.23
CA ILE A 23 -7.67 3.90 1.12
C ILE A 23 -9.04 3.36 0.68
N TRP A 24 -9.25 3.24 -0.64
CA TRP A 24 -10.48 2.71 -1.21
C TRP A 24 -10.60 1.20 -1.05
N GLU A 25 -9.48 0.48 -0.94
CA GLU A 25 -9.47 -0.93 -0.54
C GLU A 25 -10.11 -1.14 0.85
N LEU A 26 -10.04 -0.15 1.74
CA LEU A 26 -10.71 -0.13 3.04
C LEU A 26 -12.19 0.30 2.94
N GLY A 27 -12.67 0.63 1.75
CA GLY A 27 -14.04 1.08 1.47
C GLY A 27 -15.13 0.06 1.77
N ARG A 28 -14.76 -1.22 1.90
CA ARG A 28 -15.68 -2.31 2.26
C ARG A 28 -16.06 -2.32 3.74
N PHE A 29 -15.31 -1.60 4.57
CA PHE A 29 -15.64 -1.43 5.98
C PHE A 29 -16.48 -0.16 6.19
N ASN A 30 -17.39 -0.23 7.16
CA ASN A 30 -18.12 0.95 7.63
C ASN A 30 -17.22 1.82 8.53
N LEU A 31 -16.24 2.48 7.90
CA LEU A 31 -15.24 3.34 8.53
C LEU A 31 -15.36 4.77 8.01
N THR A 32 -15.02 5.73 8.88
CA THR A 32 -14.85 7.12 8.46
C THR A 32 -13.64 7.25 7.53
N ILE A 33 -13.58 8.35 6.77
CA ILE A 33 -12.41 8.62 5.92
C ILE A 33 -11.12 8.75 6.75
N GLU A 34 -11.21 9.37 7.93
CA GLU A 34 -10.09 9.54 8.86
C GLU A 34 -9.55 8.18 9.34
N ASP A 35 -10.45 7.25 9.71
CA ASP A 35 -10.05 5.90 10.12
C ASP A 35 -9.34 5.14 9.00
N LYS A 36 -9.79 5.31 7.75
CA LYS A 36 -9.15 4.67 6.59
C LYS A 36 -7.72 5.18 6.39
N TYR A 37 -7.51 6.50 6.43
CA TYR A 37 -6.15 7.07 6.36
C TYR A 37 -5.27 6.57 7.51
N LYS A 38 -5.81 6.52 8.74
CA LYS A 38 -5.07 6.04 9.90
C LYS A 38 -4.63 4.59 9.73
N ILE A 39 -5.53 3.70 9.30
CA ILE A 39 -5.22 2.29 9.06
C ILE A 39 -4.22 2.14 7.92
N ALA A 40 -4.47 2.81 6.78
CA ALA A 40 -3.57 2.73 5.63
C ALA A 40 -2.17 3.22 5.98
N ARG A 41 -2.04 4.33 6.71
CA ARG A 41 -0.76 4.85 7.20
C ARG A 41 -0.05 3.84 8.09
N LEU A 42 -0.75 3.23 9.06
CA LEU A 42 -0.15 2.21 9.93
C LEU A 42 0.37 1.00 9.13
N VAL A 43 -0.40 0.52 8.15
CA VAL A 43 0.04 -0.60 7.29
C VAL A 43 1.24 -0.18 6.45
N LEU A 44 1.17 0.96 5.77
CA LEU A 44 2.23 1.47 4.90
C LEU A 44 3.54 1.66 5.66
N THR A 45 3.49 2.31 6.83
CA THR A 45 4.65 2.45 7.71
C THR A 45 5.23 1.08 8.08
N GLU A 46 4.40 0.11 8.47
CA GLU A 46 4.87 -1.23 8.82
C GLU A 46 5.58 -1.92 7.65
N ILE A 47 4.98 -1.94 6.45
CA ILE A 47 5.55 -2.66 5.30
C ILE A 47 6.78 -1.97 4.72
N LEU A 48 6.90 -0.65 4.84
CA LEU A 48 8.06 0.12 4.41
C LEU A 48 9.22 -0.01 5.42
N GLN A 49 8.93 0.03 6.73
CA GLN A 49 9.96 -0.18 7.76
C GLN A 49 10.50 -1.62 7.74
N ASP A 50 9.64 -2.59 7.44
CA ASP A 50 10.03 -4.00 7.30
C ASP A 50 10.77 -4.29 5.97
N ASP A 51 11.01 -3.30 5.10
CA ASP A 51 11.61 -3.50 3.78
C ASP A 51 10.85 -4.52 2.90
N LEU A 52 9.52 -4.58 3.01
CA LEU A 52 8.71 -5.46 2.16
C LEU A 52 8.36 -4.77 0.84
N VAL A 53 8.20 -3.45 0.87
CA VAL A 53 7.99 -2.62 -0.31
C VAL A 53 8.94 -1.44 -0.32
N ILE A 54 9.13 -0.85 -1.49
CA ILE A 54 9.70 0.50 -1.63
C ILE A 54 8.60 1.48 -2.01
N LEU A 55 8.77 2.74 -1.62
CA LEU A 55 7.90 3.83 -2.02
C LEU A 55 8.50 4.53 -3.24
N GLU A 56 7.72 4.67 -4.29
CA GLU A 56 8.14 5.23 -5.57
C GLU A 56 7.23 6.39 -5.96
N LYS A 57 7.81 7.36 -6.65
CA LYS A 57 7.12 8.54 -7.16
C LYS A 57 7.08 8.51 -8.67
N TYR A 58 5.90 8.66 -9.23
CA TYR A 58 5.64 8.67 -10.67
C TYR A 58 5.01 9.98 -11.09
N LYS A 59 5.09 10.29 -12.39
CA LYS A 59 4.53 11.51 -12.99
C LYS A 59 3.05 11.41 -13.34
N ASP A 60 2.51 10.19 -13.40
CA ASP A 60 1.08 9.98 -13.64
C ASP A 60 0.65 8.58 -13.19
N PHE A 61 -0.66 8.34 -13.27
CA PHE A 61 -1.30 7.08 -12.89
C PHE A 61 -1.00 5.89 -13.80
N LYS A 62 -0.38 6.09 -14.97
CA LYS A 62 0.03 4.98 -15.82
C LYS A 62 1.27 4.29 -15.29
N LEU A 63 1.99 4.93 -14.37
CA LEU A 63 3.23 4.45 -13.77
C LEU A 63 4.32 4.14 -14.81
N GLU A 64 4.27 4.81 -15.97
CA GLU A 64 5.22 4.62 -17.08
C GLU A 64 6.51 5.43 -16.85
N GLU A 65 6.39 6.60 -16.20
CA GLU A 65 7.50 7.52 -15.95
C GLU A 65 7.80 7.64 -14.45
N LYS A 66 8.76 6.84 -13.97
CA LYS A 66 9.25 6.96 -12.58
C LYS A 66 10.11 8.23 -12.42
N ILE A 67 9.75 9.05 -11.43
CA ILE A 67 10.50 10.25 -11.02
C ILE A 67 11.62 9.86 -10.05
N ALA A 68 11.28 9.13 -8.98
CA ALA A 68 12.23 8.75 -7.94
C ALA A 68 11.77 7.53 -7.14
N THR A 69 12.71 6.85 -6.50
CA THR A 69 12.43 6.01 -5.33
C THR A 69 12.66 6.88 -4.11
N ILE A 70 11.71 6.89 -3.17
CA ILE A 70 11.73 7.77 -2.00
C ILE A 70 12.68 7.21 -0.94
N ASP A 71 13.49 8.09 -0.34
CA ASP A 71 14.38 7.71 0.75
C ASP A 71 13.61 7.43 2.03
N LYS A 72 14.10 6.45 2.82
CA LYS A 72 13.46 6.07 4.09
C LYS A 72 13.29 7.24 5.07
N GLY A 73 14.19 8.22 5.03
CA GLY A 73 14.13 9.41 5.87
C GLY A 73 12.96 10.35 5.55
N GLU A 74 12.38 10.25 4.35
CA GLU A 74 11.28 11.10 3.88
C GLU A 74 9.90 10.43 4.04
N ILE A 75 9.87 9.11 4.28
CA ILE A 75 8.63 8.32 4.34
C ILE A 75 7.67 8.86 5.40
N ASP A 76 8.16 9.16 6.59
CA ASP A 76 7.28 9.63 7.67
C ASP A 76 6.61 10.96 7.32
N GLU A 77 7.34 11.91 6.72
CA GLU A 77 6.77 13.18 6.28
C GLU A 77 5.67 12.97 5.24
N LEU A 78 5.93 12.15 4.22
CA LEU A 78 4.98 11.86 3.16
C LEU A 78 3.74 11.13 3.66
N LEU A 79 3.92 10.13 4.53
CA LEU A 79 2.80 9.34 5.07
C LEU A 79 1.99 10.09 6.13
N ASN A 80 2.55 11.12 6.77
CA ASN A 80 1.83 11.93 7.76
C ASN A 80 0.93 13.00 7.14
N ASN A 81 1.09 13.29 5.84
CA ASN A 81 0.30 14.31 5.16
C ASN A 81 -0.53 13.70 4.01
N PRO A 82 -1.84 13.46 4.24
CA PRO A 82 -2.77 12.95 3.22
C PRO A 82 -2.77 13.71 1.89
N PHE A 83 -2.39 14.99 1.88
CA PHE A 83 -2.27 15.78 0.67
C PHE A 83 -1.34 15.15 -0.36
N TYR A 84 -0.21 14.56 0.08
CA TYR A 84 0.76 13.93 -0.83
C TYR A 84 0.28 12.62 -1.44
N TRP A 85 -0.76 12.02 -0.86
CA TRP A 85 -1.30 10.78 -1.36
C TRP A 85 -2.25 11.08 -2.50
N TYR A 86 -2.89 12.25 -2.47
CA TYR A 86 -3.84 12.64 -3.48
C TYR A 86 -3.17 12.72 -4.85
N PRO A 87 -3.70 12.02 -5.86
CA PRO A 87 -3.01 11.82 -7.11
C PRO A 87 -3.21 13.00 -8.09
N CYS A 88 -2.56 14.12 -7.78
CA CYS A 88 -2.55 15.33 -8.61
C CYS A 88 -1.17 15.50 -9.27
N ASN A 89 -1.06 15.14 -10.56
CA ASN A 89 0.15 15.26 -11.39
C ASN A 89 1.38 14.44 -10.97
N GLU A 90 1.44 13.91 -9.75
CA GLU A 90 2.47 12.99 -9.28
C GLU A 90 1.81 11.95 -8.39
N ILE A 91 2.29 10.71 -8.47
CA ILE A 91 1.70 9.58 -7.79
C ILE A 91 2.73 8.92 -6.91
N LEU A 92 2.39 8.72 -5.64
CA LEU A 92 3.12 7.82 -4.76
C LEU A 92 2.56 6.41 -4.93
N SER A 93 3.39 5.45 -5.30
CA SER A 93 3.04 4.04 -5.45
C SER A 93 4.03 3.16 -4.66
N ILE A 94 3.64 1.93 -4.37
CA ILE A 94 4.49 0.93 -3.73
C ILE A 94 4.76 -0.23 -4.68
N SER A 95 6.00 -0.70 -4.70
CA SER A 95 6.40 -1.92 -5.41
C SER A 95 7.03 -2.91 -4.45
N LEU A 96 6.82 -4.20 -4.71
CA LEU A 96 7.40 -5.28 -3.91
C LEU A 96 8.92 -5.30 -4.04
N THR A 97 9.58 -5.54 -2.92
CA THR A 97 10.98 -5.99 -2.89
C THR A 97 11.04 -7.51 -2.98
N ASP A 98 12.21 -8.08 -3.24
CA ASP A 98 12.43 -9.53 -3.17
C ASP A 98 12.00 -10.09 -1.80
N LYS A 99 12.33 -9.39 -0.71
CA LYS A 99 11.92 -9.75 0.65
C LYS A 99 10.40 -9.71 0.82
N GLY A 100 9.74 -8.73 0.21
CA GLY A 100 8.29 -8.60 0.17
C GLY A 100 7.62 -9.78 -0.52
N SER A 101 8.13 -10.14 -1.70
CA SER A 101 7.63 -11.28 -2.47
C SER A 101 7.81 -12.60 -1.72
N GLU A 102 8.99 -12.85 -1.16
CA GLU A 102 9.23 -14.04 -0.33
C GLU A 102 8.31 -14.11 0.90
N TYR A 103 8.07 -12.96 1.54
CA TYR A 103 7.14 -12.86 2.66
C TYR A 103 5.71 -13.19 2.23
N LEU A 104 5.29 -12.68 1.07
CA LEU A 104 3.96 -12.89 0.51
C LEU A 104 3.74 -14.39 0.22
N ASP A 105 4.66 -15.01 -0.51
CA ASP A 105 4.61 -16.45 -0.86
C ASP A 105 4.49 -17.35 0.38
N LYS A 106 5.18 -16.99 1.46
CA LYS A 106 5.16 -17.74 2.71
C LYS A 106 3.87 -17.55 3.50
N GLU A 107 3.26 -16.37 3.44
CA GLU A 107 2.17 -15.99 4.33
C GLU A 107 0.79 -16.14 3.69
N ILE A 108 0.63 -15.88 2.39
CA ILE A 108 -0.66 -16.01 1.68
C ILE A 108 -1.33 -17.37 1.91
N PRO A 109 -0.64 -18.52 1.78
CA PRO A 109 -1.28 -19.84 1.95
C PRO A 109 -1.89 -20.05 3.34
N LYS A 110 -1.36 -19.38 4.37
CA LYS A 110 -1.81 -19.52 5.76
C LYS A 110 -3.09 -18.73 6.05
N TYR A 111 -3.39 -17.73 5.23
CA TYR A 111 -4.49 -16.80 5.44
C TYR A 111 -5.44 -16.70 4.24
N ALA A 112 -5.32 -17.60 3.26
CA ALA A 112 -6.05 -17.56 1.99
C ALA A 112 -7.56 -17.34 2.18
N ASP A 113 -8.20 -18.10 3.08
CA ASP A 113 -9.65 -17.96 3.35
C ASP A 113 -10.01 -16.56 3.88
N LYS A 114 -9.19 -16.01 4.79
CA LYS A 114 -9.43 -14.70 5.40
C LYS A 114 -9.20 -13.57 4.40
N ILE A 115 -8.19 -13.72 3.54
CA ILE A 115 -7.90 -12.76 2.45
C ILE A 115 -9.05 -12.80 1.43
N ASN A 116 -9.49 -13.98 1.03
CA ASN A 116 -10.62 -14.13 0.10
C ASN A 116 -11.92 -13.56 0.67
N ALA A 117 -12.22 -13.77 1.96
CA ALA A 117 -13.36 -13.12 2.61
C ALA A 117 -13.22 -11.59 2.56
N ARG A 118 -12.04 -11.08 2.91
CA ARG A 118 -11.72 -9.64 2.88
C ARG A 118 -11.83 -9.01 1.48
N LEU A 119 -11.37 -9.71 0.44
CA LEU A 119 -11.41 -9.28 -0.97
C LEU A 119 -12.77 -9.51 -1.64
N SER A 120 -13.65 -10.33 -1.05
CA SER A 120 -15.03 -10.52 -1.52
C SER A 120 -16.05 -9.65 -0.78
N GLY A 121 -15.64 -8.99 0.31
CA GLY A 121 -16.51 -8.13 1.12
C GLY A 121 -17.61 -8.92 1.83
N LYS A 122 -17.36 -10.21 2.10
CA LYS A 122 -18.26 -11.14 2.78
C LYS A 122 -17.82 -11.38 4.22
#